data_AF-A0A0Q4KFK2-F1
#
_entry.id   AF-A0A0Q4KFK2-F1
#
_cell.length_a   1.000
_cell.length_b   1.000
_cell.length_c   1.000
_cell.angle_alpha   90.00
_cell.angle_beta   90.00
_cell.angle_gamma   90.00
#
_symmetry.space_group_name_H-M   'P 1'
#
loop_
_entity.id
_entity.type
_entity.pdbx_description
1 polymer ?
#
loop_
_entity_poly.entity_id
_entity_poly.type
_entity_poly.pdbx_seq_one_letter_code
_entity_poly.pdbx_strand_id
1 'polypeptide(L)'
;MTIAFIAAAALLQAAPAAAPAPKPYDARPEDWVAVPDDEMLVFTLANGRRFVVRLAPARYVPVHTDNIRRIARAKWWDGESVYRVQDNYVAQWGDATEKKPLPPGVVANPPAEYTWPAFDAVATLSKGDPYATRVGYSRDGWPLATNGRQAWIPHCYGMVGVARDLAPSTGSGGDLYTNIGHAPRHLDRNIAIVGRVIEGIDALSTLPRGTGGGLGLYEDPKQYVGIVSARLASDLPEGERPRYQYRKPGGPRFAAWIKARENREPPFFTVPAGGADICNALPPVRKTP
;
A
#
# COMPACT_ATOMS: atom_id res chain seq x y z
N MET A 1 2.07 -47.77 63.80
CA MET A 1 2.42 -48.14 62.42
C MET A 1 1.37 -47.50 61.54
N THR A 2 1.66 -46.31 60.98
CA THR A 2 0.67 -45.51 60.24
C THR A 2 1.27 -45.20 58.87
N ILE A 3 0.64 -45.75 57.83
CA ILE A 3 1.10 -45.73 56.44
C ILE A 3 0.71 -44.38 55.82
N ALA A 4 1.69 -43.64 55.30
CA ALA A 4 1.46 -42.41 54.54
C ALA A 4 1.14 -42.75 53.07
N PHE A 5 -0.03 -42.33 52.59
CA PHE A 5 -0.40 -42.38 51.18
C PHE A 5 0.10 -41.11 50.47
N ILE A 6 1.04 -41.27 49.54
CA ILE A 6 1.42 -40.21 48.60
C ILE A 6 0.46 -40.30 47.40
N ALA A 7 -0.41 -39.30 47.23
CA ALA A 7 -1.23 -39.16 46.04
C ALA A 7 -0.41 -38.51 44.92
N ALA A 8 -0.12 -39.25 43.85
CA ALA A 8 0.47 -38.72 42.64
C ALA A 8 -0.60 -38.01 41.79
N ALA A 9 -0.51 -36.69 41.67
CA ALA A 9 -1.35 -35.93 40.74
C ALA A 9 -0.80 -36.06 39.32
N ALA A 10 -1.54 -36.77 38.46
CA ALA A 10 -1.25 -36.83 37.02
C ALA A 10 -1.73 -35.54 36.34
N LEU A 11 -0.78 -34.72 35.88
CA LEU A 11 -1.05 -33.59 34.99
C LEU A 11 -1.43 -34.12 33.60
N LEU A 12 -2.72 -34.06 33.23
CA LEU A 12 -3.14 -34.24 31.84
C LEU A 12 -2.64 -33.05 31.01
N GLN A 13 -1.63 -33.27 30.17
CA GLN A 13 -1.28 -32.35 29.10
C GLN A 13 -2.38 -32.40 28.03
N ALA A 14 -3.10 -31.29 27.84
CA ALA A 14 -4.04 -31.16 26.74
C ALA A 14 -3.28 -31.27 25.40
N ALA A 15 -3.70 -32.22 24.56
CA ALA A 15 -3.13 -32.36 23.22
C ALA A 15 -3.41 -31.08 22.41
N PRO A 16 -2.43 -30.57 21.63
CA PRO A 16 -2.64 -29.40 20.80
C PRO A 16 -3.79 -29.68 19.81
N ALA A 17 -4.75 -28.76 19.76
CA ALA A 17 -5.87 -28.85 18.81
C ALA A 17 -5.32 -28.91 17.37
N ALA A 18 -5.87 -29.82 16.56
CA ALA A 18 -5.50 -29.94 15.16
C ALA A 18 -5.73 -28.61 14.42
N ALA A 19 -4.79 -28.23 13.56
CA ALA A 19 -4.95 -27.04 12.74
C ALA A 19 -6.20 -27.18 11.85
N PRO A 20 -6.99 -26.10 11.68
CA PRO A 20 -8.17 -26.16 10.82
C PRO A 20 -7.78 -26.54 9.38
N ALA A 21 -8.67 -27.28 8.71
CA ALA A 21 -8.47 -27.66 7.31
C ALA A 21 -8.37 -26.41 6.41
N PRO A 22 -7.54 -26.44 5.35
CA PRO A 22 -7.40 -25.31 4.43
C PRO A 22 -8.70 -25.05 3.69
N LYS A 23 -9.09 -23.78 3.63
CA LYS A 23 -10.28 -23.31 2.91
C LYS A 23 -9.98 -23.15 1.41
N PRO A 24 -11.00 -23.15 0.53
CA PRO A 24 -10.82 -22.99 -0.92
C PRO A 24 -10.13 -21.68 -1.33
N TYR A 25 -10.15 -20.65 -0.47
CA TYR A 25 -9.52 -19.36 -0.71
C TYR A 25 -8.11 -19.23 -0.13
N ASP A 26 -7.63 -20.21 0.62
CA ASP A 26 -6.30 -20.17 1.24
C ASP A 26 -5.23 -20.23 0.15
N ALA A 27 -4.27 -19.30 0.24
CA ALA A 27 -3.20 -19.20 -0.75
C ALA A 27 -2.19 -20.33 -0.54
N ARG A 28 -1.76 -20.95 -1.64
CA ARG A 28 -0.67 -21.94 -1.65
C ARG A 28 0.66 -21.29 -2.02
N PRO A 29 1.82 -21.92 -1.76
CA PRO A 29 3.12 -21.36 -2.12
C PRO A 29 3.21 -20.87 -3.57
N GLU A 30 2.64 -21.61 -4.54
CA GLU A 30 2.65 -21.25 -5.96
C GLU A 30 1.73 -20.05 -6.32
N ASP A 31 0.85 -19.64 -5.40
CA ASP A 31 0.01 -18.45 -5.59
C ASP A 31 0.79 -17.17 -5.29
N TRP A 32 2.02 -17.26 -4.77
CA TRP A 32 2.84 -16.11 -4.39
C TRP A 32 3.94 -15.85 -5.40
N VAL A 33 4.07 -14.59 -5.81
CA VAL A 33 5.08 -14.14 -6.76
C VAL A 33 5.94 -13.09 -6.07
N ALA A 34 7.27 -13.20 -6.22
CA ALA A 34 8.20 -12.22 -5.67
C ALA A 34 7.92 -10.81 -6.21
N VAL A 35 8.01 -9.82 -5.32
CA VAL A 35 8.07 -8.41 -5.72
C VAL A 35 9.52 -8.12 -6.12
N PRO A 36 9.78 -7.60 -7.35
CA PRO A 36 11.13 -7.23 -7.76
C PRO A 36 11.76 -6.17 -6.84
N ASP A 37 13.07 -6.27 -6.62
CA ASP A 37 13.82 -5.34 -5.77
C ASP A 37 13.78 -3.89 -6.28
N ASP A 38 13.73 -3.71 -7.60
CA ASP A 38 13.65 -2.40 -8.26
C ASP A 38 12.22 -1.83 -8.34
N GLU A 39 11.24 -2.55 -7.77
CA GLU A 39 9.90 -2.06 -7.47
C GLU A 39 9.74 -1.65 -6.00
N MET A 40 10.73 -1.85 -5.12
CA MET A 40 10.58 -1.57 -3.70
C MET A 40 11.41 -0.38 -3.24
N LEU A 41 10.74 0.60 -2.63
CA LEU A 41 11.35 1.77 -2.02
C LEU A 41 11.22 1.66 -0.49
N VAL A 42 12.36 1.66 0.19
CA VAL A 42 12.49 1.49 1.64
C VAL A 42 12.74 2.85 2.28
N PHE A 43 11.88 3.25 3.22
CA PHE A 43 12.03 4.47 3.99
C PHE A 43 12.30 4.19 5.46
N THR A 44 13.30 4.88 6.01
CA THR A 44 13.60 4.90 7.45
C THR A 44 13.35 6.31 7.98
N LEU A 45 12.52 6.41 9.02
CA LEU A 45 12.17 7.67 9.67
C LEU A 45 13.06 7.94 10.90
N ALA A 46 13.22 9.21 11.27
CA ALA A 46 14.06 9.65 12.39
C ALA A 46 13.58 9.13 13.76
N ASN A 47 12.31 8.71 13.86
CA ASN A 47 11.76 8.05 15.06
C ASN A 47 12.02 6.53 15.09
N GLY A 48 12.88 6.00 14.22
CA GLY A 48 13.24 4.59 14.14
C GLY A 48 12.23 3.70 13.40
N ARG A 49 11.08 4.24 12.99
CA ARG A 49 10.07 3.49 12.24
C ARG A 49 10.47 3.37 10.77
N ARG A 50 9.97 2.34 10.12
CA ARG A 50 10.27 2.02 8.72
C ARG A 50 8.97 1.70 7.98
N PHE A 51 8.91 2.07 6.71
CA PHE A 51 7.86 1.62 5.80
C PHE A 51 8.45 1.24 4.43
N VAL A 52 7.73 0.39 3.70
CA VAL A 52 8.14 -0.06 2.37
C VAL A 52 7.02 0.23 1.38
N VAL A 53 7.35 0.95 0.32
CA VAL A 53 6.47 1.24 -0.81
C VAL A 53 6.82 0.31 -1.95
N ARG A 54 5.84 -0.41 -2.48
CA ARG A 54 5.94 -1.02 -3.81
C ARG A 54 5.52 0.03 -4.85
N LEU A 55 6.36 0.27 -5.85
CA LEU A 55 6.10 1.19 -6.95
C LEU A 55 5.04 0.61 -7.88
N ALA A 56 4.15 1.49 -8.36
CA ALA A 56 3.15 1.13 -9.34
C ALA A 56 3.82 0.69 -10.65
N PRO A 57 3.17 -0.19 -11.44
CA PRO A 57 3.76 -0.67 -12.68
C PRO A 57 3.99 0.48 -13.66
N ALA A 58 5.19 0.54 -14.24
CA ALA A 58 5.58 1.59 -15.18
C ALA A 58 4.68 1.65 -16.42
N ARG A 59 3.93 0.59 -16.75
CA ARG A 59 2.93 0.64 -17.84
C ARG A 59 1.74 1.55 -17.56
N TYR A 60 1.49 1.91 -16.30
CA TYR A 60 0.40 2.82 -15.91
C TYR A 60 0.91 4.24 -15.64
N VAL A 61 2.09 4.36 -15.02
CA VAL A 61 2.71 5.63 -14.60
C VAL A 61 4.21 5.68 -14.96
N PRO A 62 4.57 5.59 -16.25
CA PRO A 62 5.97 5.39 -16.66
C PRO A 62 6.90 6.52 -16.22
N VAL A 63 6.54 7.78 -16.47
CA VAL A 63 7.38 8.93 -16.20
C VAL A 63 7.48 9.19 -14.70
N HIS A 64 6.38 9.11 -13.95
CA HIS A 64 6.45 9.30 -12.49
C HIS A 64 7.26 8.19 -11.80
N THR A 65 7.13 6.93 -12.23
CA THR A 65 7.90 5.84 -11.62
C THR A 65 9.39 5.97 -11.93
N ASP A 66 9.73 6.38 -13.15
CA ASP A 66 11.10 6.67 -13.55
C ASP A 66 11.70 7.85 -12.76
N ASN A 67 10.92 8.93 -12.58
CA ASN A 67 11.29 10.04 -11.69
C ASN A 67 11.57 9.57 -10.26
N ILE A 68 10.66 8.79 -9.65
CA ILE A 68 10.82 8.28 -8.29
C ILE A 68 12.11 7.45 -8.15
N ARG A 69 12.44 6.63 -9.15
CA ARG A 69 13.69 5.88 -9.16
C ARG A 69 14.92 6.80 -9.22
N ARG A 70 14.88 7.87 -10.02
CA ARG A 70 15.96 8.88 -10.07
C ARG A 70 16.10 9.62 -8.74
N ILE A 71 14.98 10.03 -8.14
CA ILE A 71 14.93 10.73 -6.84
C ILE A 71 15.51 9.85 -5.73
N ALA A 72 15.14 8.57 -5.69
CA ALA A 72 15.68 7.59 -4.75
C ALA A 72 17.20 7.39 -4.93
N ARG A 73 17.67 7.21 -6.17
CA ARG A 73 19.10 7.04 -6.48
C ARG A 73 19.93 8.28 -6.15
N ALA A 74 19.35 9.46 -6.33
CA ALA A 74 19.96 10.73 -5.92
C ALA A 74 19.94 10.95 -4.40
N LYS A 75 19.33 10.04 -3.63
CA LYS A 75 19.14 10.17 -2.16
C LYS A 75 18.44 11.46 -1.78
N TRP A 76 17.57 11.96 -2.67
CA TRP A 76 17.00 13.30 -2.54
C TRP A 76 16.07 13.43 -1.34
N TRP A 77 15.42 12.34 -0.91
CA TRP A 77 14.60 12.35 0.31
C TRP A 77 15.40 12.28 1.62
N ASP A 78 16.72 12.09 1.59
CA ASP A 78 17.52 12.10 2.80
C ASP A 78 17.52 13.52 3.40
N GLY A 79 17.12 13.64 4.66
CA GLY A 79 16.95 14.91 5.35
C GLY A 79 15.59 15.59 5.10
N GLU A 80 14.74 15.02 4.24
CA GLU A 80 13.37 15.48 4.05
C GLU A 80 12.45 15.01 5.17
N SER A 81 11.14 15.25 5.08
CA SER A 81 10.24 14.92 6.19
C SER A 81 8.83 14.54 5.77
N VAL A 82 8.13 13.85 6.68
CA VAL A 82 6.67 13.90 6.73
C VAL A 82 6.30 15.22 7.40
N TYR A 83 5.77 16.16 6.63
CA TYR A 83 5.47 17.53 7.08
C TYR A 83 3.98 17.86 7.15
N ARG A 84 3.13 16.94 6.67
CA ARG A 84 1.68 17.12 6.62
C ARG A 84 0.97 15.81 6.92
N VAL A 85 0.07 15.83 7.89
CA VAL A 85 -0.76 14.68 8.26
C VAL A 85 -2.18 15.17 8.51
N GLN A 86 -3.09 14.83 7.60
CA GLN A 86 -4.50 15.15 7.72
C GLN A 86 -5.30 13.91 8.13
N ASP A 87 -6.10 14.06 9.19
CA ASP A 87 -6.91 12.98 9.72
C ASP A 87 -7.83 12.38 8.65
N ASN A 88 -7.93 11.06 8.65
CA ASN A 88 -8.77 10.29 7.73
C ASN A 88 -8.54 10.62 6.23
N TYR A 89 -7.35 11.11 5.87
CA TYR A 89 -7.02 11.51 4.51
C TYR A 89 -5.62 11.03 4.12
N VAL A 90 -4.58 11.86 4.32
CA VAL A 90 -3.23 11.56 3.86
C VAL A 90 -2.14 11.96 4.85
N ALA A 91 -1.04 11.21 4.85
CA ALA A 91 0.26 11.67 5.32
C ALA A 91 1.12 12.01 4.10
N GLN A 92 1.64 13.22 4.02
CA GLN A 92 2.42 13.74 2.89
C GLN A 92 3.87 14.01 3.34
N TRP A 93 4.81 13.65 2.48
CA TRP A 93 6.24 13.75 2.70
C TRP A 93 6.99 14.14 1.44
N GLY A 94 8.18 14.69 1.63
CA GLY A 94 8.97 15.34 0.59
C GLY A 94 9.61 16.60 1.16
N ASP A 95 9.80 17.60 0.32
CA ASP A 95 10.38 18.87 0.73
C ASP A 95 9.33 19.83 1.25
N ALA A 96 9.29 19.99 2.56
CA ALA A 96 8.39 20.92 3.24
C ALA A 96 8.54 22.38 2.80
N THR A 97 9.68 22.73 2.17
CA THR A 97 9.95 24.09 1.69
C THR A 97 9.55 24.32 0.24
N GLU A 98 9.31 23.25 -0.52
CA GLU A 98 9.04 23.24 -1.96
C GLU A 98 10.13 23.94 -2.81
N LYS A 99 11.37 24.01 -2.32
CA LYS A 99 12.47 24.78 -2.93
C LYS A 99 13.68 23.92 -3.28
N LYS A 100 13.78 22.71 -2.75
CA LYS A 100 14.91 21.83 -2.99
C LYS A 100 14.97 21.45 -4.46
N PRO A 101 16.07 21.76 -5.17
CA PRO A 101 16.19 21.47 -6.58
C PRO A 101 16.01 19.98 -6.87
N LEU A 102 15.25 19.67 -7.92
CA LEU A 102 15.08 18.28 -8.37
C LEU A 102 16.41 17.73 -8.92
N PRO A 103 16.70 16.44 -8.71
CA PRO A 103 17.87 15.80 -9.30
C PRO A 103 17.88 15.88 -10.84
N PRO A 104 19.07 15.87 -11.48
CA PRO A 104 19.17 15.82 -12.93
C PRO A 104 18.37 14.67 -13.56
N GLY A 105 17.66 14.96 -14.65
CA GLY A 105 16.85 13.97 -15.38
C GLY A 105 15.47 13.69 -14.78
N VAL A 106 15.10 14.30 -13.65
CA VAL A 106 13.72 14.29 -13.16
C VAL A 106 12.87 15.24 -14.00
N VAL A 107 11.77 14.74 -14.54
CA VAL A 107 10.80 15.57 -15.28
C VAL A 107 9.95 16.33 -14.27
N ALA A 108 10.09 17.66 -14.21
CA ALA A 108 9.41 18.47 -13.20
C ALA A 108 7.87 18.45 -13.31
N ASN A 109 7.35 18.39 -14.53
CA ASN A 109 5.92 18.32 -14.81
C ASN A 109 5.65 17.21 -15.85
N PRO A 110 5.63 15.93 -15.44
CA PRO A 110 5.38 14.80 -16.32
C PRO A 110 3.97 14.85 -16.95
N PRO A 111 3.67 14.04 -17.97
CA PRO A 111 2.30 13.90 -18.47
C PRO A 111 1.32 13.49 -17.35
N ALA A 112 0.04 13.79 -17.54
CA ALA A 112 -1.01 13.36 -16.62
C ALA A 112 -1.22 11.83 -16.71
N GLU A 113 -0.50 11.07 -15.89
CA GLU A 113 -0.56 9.60 -15.84
C GLU A 113 -1.66 9.12 -14.88
N TYR A 114 -2.85 9.71 -15.00
CA TYR A 114 -3.96 9.46 -14.08
C TYR A 114 -4.86 8.31 -14.54
N THR A 115 -4.90 8.07 -15.86
CA THR A 115 -5.78 7.08 -16.49
C THR A 115 -5.16 6.51 -17.75
N TRP A 116 -5.65 5.37 -18.21
CA TRP A 116 -5.31 4.78 -19.50
C TRP A 116 -6.53 4.11 -20.15
N PRO A 117 -6.54 3.81 -21.47
CA PRO A 117 -7.75 3.33 -22.14
C PRO A 117 -8.20 1.91 -21.75
N ALA A 118 -7.25 1.00 -21.53
CA ALA A 118 -7.54 -0.44 -21.40
C ALA A 118 -7.75 -0.88 -19.94
N PHE A 119 -8.88 -1.54 -19.64
CA PHE A 119 -9.07 -2.22 -18.36
C PHE A 119 -8.50 -3.65 -18.42
N ASP A 120 -7.29 -3.85 -17.93
CA ASP A 120 -6.50 -5.09 -18.04
C ASP A 120 -6.57 -5.99 -16.79
N ALA A 121 -7.67 -5.94 -16.04
CA ALA A 121 -7.88 -6.80 -14.88
C ALA A 121 -8.01 -8.28 -15.27
N VAL A 122 -7.29 -9.16 -14.57
CA VAL A 122 -7.33 -10.62 -14.76
C VAL A 122 -8.27 -11.33 -13.77
N ALA A 123 -8.75 -10.61 -12.77
CA ALA A 123 -9.77 -11.03 -11.83
C ALA A 123 -10.59 -9.81 -11.41
N THR A 124 -11.91 -9.94 -11.31
CA THR A 124 -12.82 -8.83 -10.99
C THR A 124 -13.71 -9.16 -9.82
N LEU A 125 -14.16 -8.14 -9.11
CA LEU A 125 -15.25 -8.29 -8.16
C LEU A 125 -16.57 -8.54 -8.93
N SER A 126 -17.55 -9.08 -8.22
CA SER A 126 -18.89 -9.36 -8.73
C SER A 126 -19.69 -8.10 -9.07
N LYS A 127 -19.37 -6.98 -8.41
CA LYS A 127 -20.03 -5.69 -8.58
C LYS A 127 -19.02 -4.56 -8.76
N GLY A 128 -19.47 -3.50 -9.43
CA GLY A 128 -18.80 -2.20 -9.36
C GLY A 128 -19.04 -1.53 -8.00
N ASP A 129 -18.55 -0.30 -7.87
CA ASP A 129 -18.73 0.54 -6.70
C ASP A 129 -19.23 1.95 -7.11
N PRO A 130 -19.60 2.86 -6.18
CA PRO A 130 -20.08 4.19 -6.54
C PRO A 130 -19.12 5.04 -7.39
N TYR A 131 -17.84 4.67 -7.45
CA TYR A 131 -16.79 5.38 -8.19
C TYR A 131 -16.45 4.73 -9.54
N ALA A 132 -16.82 3.46 -9.76
CA ALA A 132 -16.39 2.69 -10.92
C ALA A 132 -17.44 1.65 -11.37
N THR A 133 -17.64 1.55 -12.69
CA THR A 133 -18.57 0.58 -13.28
C THR A 133 -18.07 -0.86 -13.12
N ARG A 134 -16.75 -1.06 -13.10
CA ARG A 134 -16.10 -2.34 -12.79
C ARG A 134 -14.82 -2.09 -12.00
N VAL A 135 -14.48 -3.03 -11.13
CA VAL A 135 -13.24 -3.05 -10.35
C VAL A 135 -12.63 -4.46 -10.34
N GLY A 136 -11.32 -4.54 -10.18
CA GLY A 136 -10.61 -5.80 -10.21
C GLY A 136 -9.12 -5.65 -9.96
N TYR A 137 -8.35 -6.61 -10.45
CA TYR A 137 -6.93 -6.72 -10.18
C TYR A 137 -6.13 -7.01 -11.44
N SER A 138 -5.05 -6.28 -11.64
CA SER A 138 -4.05 -6.57 -12.68
C SER A 138 -3.34 -7.90 -12.41
N ARG A 139 -2.63 -8.43 -13.40
CA ARG A 139 -1.84 -9.67 -13.26
C ARG A 139 -0.78 -9.62 -12.16
N ASP A 140 -0.23 -8.45 -11.90
CA ASP A 140 0.82 -8.18 -10.91
C ASP A 140 0.28 -7.67 -9.55
N GLY A 141 -1.02 -7.81 -9.30
CA GLY A 141 -1.60 -7.60 -7.97
C GLY A 141 -1.86 -6.14 -7.62
N TRP A 142 -2.29 -5.31 -8.58
CA TRP A 142 -2.73 -3.93 -8.35
C TRP A 142 -4.25 -3.81 -8.47
N PRO A 143 -4.92 -3.06 -7.56
CA PRO A 143 -6.33 -2.77 -7.72
C PRO A 143 -6.52 -1.87 -8.95
N LEU A 144 -7.52 -2.17 -9.76
CA LEU A 144 -7.88 -1.41 -10.94
C LEU A 144 -9.36 -1.05 -10.88
N ALA A 145 -9.70 0.13 -11.37
CA ALA A 145 -11.06 0.62 -11.53
C ALA A 145 -11.27 1.13 -12.96
N THR A 146 -12.50 1.11 -13.44
CA THR A 146 -12.85 1.65 -14.76
C THR A 146 -14.27 2.23 -14.78
N ASN A 147 -14.49 3.21 -15.67
CA ASN A 147 -15.81 3.73 -16.02
C ASN A 147 -16.31 3.20 -17.38
N GLY A 148 -15.63 2.21 -17.96
CA GLY A 148 -15.91 1.67 -19.29
C GLY A 148 -15.29 2.42 -20.46
N ARG A 149 -14.69 3.61 -20.23
CA ARG A 149 -13.94 4.37 -21.24
C ARG A 149 -12.44 4.43 -20.94
N GLN A 150 -12.11 4.45 -19.66
CA GLN A 150 -10.75 4.60 -19.14
C GLN A 150 -10.64 3.82 -17.83
N ALA A 151 -9.43 3.41 -17.51
CA ALA A 151 -9.05 2.68 -16.32
C ALA A 151 -8.01 3.48 -15.50
N TRP A 152 -7.96 3.21 -14.21
CA TRP A 152 -7.04 3.86 -13.26
C TRP A 152 -6.75 2.97 -12.06
N ILE A 153 -5.73 3.33 -11.29
CA ILE A 153 -5.49 2.76 -9.96
C ILE A 153 -6.28 3.60 -8.93
N PRO A 154 -7.16 3.00 -8.10
CA PRO A 154 -7.97 3.73 -7.14
C PRO A 154 -7.16 4.20 -5.91
N HIS A 155 -7.54 5.34 -5.35
CA HIS A 155 -6.96 5.92 -4.12
C HIS A 155 -7.42 5.18 -2.85
N CYS A 156 -7.05 3.91 -2.71
CA CYS A 156 -7.32 3.11 -1.52
C CYS A 156 -6.37 3.44 -0.35
N TYR A 157 -6.69 2.94 0.84
CA TYR A 157 -5.79 3.01 2.00
C TYR A 157 -4.41 2.41 1.69
N GLY A 158 -3.35 3.09 2.11
CA GLY A 158 -1.96 2.71 1.87
C GLY A 158 -1.47 2.99 0.44
N MET A 159 -2.30 3.48 -0.47
CA MET A 159 -1.84 3.88 -1.81
C MET A 159 -1.05 5.19 -1.73
N VAL A 160 -0.01 5.29 -2.55
CA VAL A 160 0.90 6.43 -2.62
C VAL A 160 0.60 7.23 -3.87
N GLY A 161 0.22 8.50 -3.71
CA GLY A 161 0.00 9.44 -4.79
C GLY A 161 1.04 10.55 -4.84
N VAL A 162 1.09 11.26 -5.97
CA VAL A 162 2.00 12.39 -6.19
C VAL A 162 1.33 13.68 -5.74
N ALA A 163 1.96 14.41 -4.83
CA ALA A 163 1.52 15.75 -4.49
C ALA A 163 1.81 16.71 -5.64
N ARG A 164 0.93 17.70 -5.84
CA ARG A 164 1.08 18.71 -6.88
C ARG A 164 0.32 19.97 -6.54
N ASP A 165 0.72 21.05 -7.20
CA ASP A 165 -0.03 22.31 -7.25
C ASP A 165 -1.37 22.15 -7.99
N LEU A 166 -2.10 23.26 -8.10
CA LEU A 166 -3.26 23.37 -8.96
C LEU A 166 -2.95 22.92 -10.39
N ALA A 167 -3.95 22.33 -11.04
CA ALA A 167 -3.85 21.96 -12.44
C ALA A 167 -3.49 23.21 -13.28
N PRO A 168 -2.63 23.07 -14.30
CA PRO A 168 -2.22 21.83 -14.96
C PRO A 168 -0.95 21.17 -14.42
N SER A 169 -0.47 21.54 -13.22
CA SER A 169 0.62 20.80 -12.57
C SER A 169 0.25 19.32 -12.45
N THR A 170 1.23 18.44 -12.60
CA THR A 170 1.10 16.98 -12.41
C THR A 170 1.99 16.46 -11.27
N GLY A 171 2.92 17.28 -10.81
CA GLY A 171 3.89 16.95 -9.76
C GLY A 171 5.03 16.08 -10.27
N SER A 172 6.25 16.37 -9.84
CA SER A 172 7.45 15.65 -10.28
C SER A 172 7.59 14.25 -9.66
N GLY A 173 6.89 14.00 -8.55
CA GLY A 173 7.11 12.85 -7.67
C GLY A 173 8.14 13.11 -6.56
N GLY A 174 8.64 14.34 -6.41
CA GLY A 174 9.45 14.75 -5.24
C GLY A 174 8.64 14.74 -3.96
N ASP A 175 7.42 15.27 -4.01
CA ASP A 175 6.47 15.25 -2.91
C ASP A 175 5.41 14.19 -3.17
N LEU A 176 5.22 13.31 -2.18
CA LEU A 176 4.34 12.16 -2.24
C LEU A 176 3.44 12.15 -1.01
N TYR A 177 2.31 11.45 -1.12
CA TYR A 177 1.43 11.23 0.01
C TYR A 177 0.93 9.79 0.04
N THR A 178 0.62 9.29 1.24
CA THR A 178 0.01 8.00 1.47
C THR A 178 -1.37 8.24 2.01
N ASN A 179 -2.37 7.57 1.45
CA ASN A 179 -3.72 7.55 2.00
C ASN A 179 -3.71 6.80 3.35
N ILE A 180 -4.03 7.49 4.44
CA ILE A 180 -4.00 6.93 5.81
C ILE A 180 -5.41 6.82 6.43
N GLY A 181 -6.47 7.03 5.65
CA GLY A 181 -7.86 6.95 6.11
C GLY A 181 -8.79 6.29 5.11
N HIS A 182 -10.08 6.61 5.23
CA HIS A 182 -11.10 6.23 4.26
C HIS A 182 -10.67 6.68 2.87
N ALA A 183 -10.80 5.78 1.88
CA ALA A 183 -10.29 5.98 0.54
C ALA A 183 -10.80 7.31 -0.06
N PRO A 184 -9.92 8.30 -0.34
CA PRO A 184 -10.32 9.56 -0.96
C PRO A 184 -10.52 9.38 -2.47
N ARG A 185 -11.48 8.54 -2.86
CA ARG A 185 -11.76 8.15 -4.25
C ARG A 185 -12.19 9.30 -5.16
N HIS A 186 -12.45 10.50 -4.62
CA HIS A 186 -12.62 11.71 -5.42
C HIS A 186 -11.32 12.17 -6.11
N LEU A 187 -10.15 11.70 -5.63
CA LEU A 187 -8.86 11.92 -6.28
C LEU A 187 -8.62 11.01 -7.49
N ASP A 188 -9.41 9.94 -7.64
CA ASP A 188 -9.32 9.04 -8.80
C ASP A 188 -9.42 9.84 -10.10
N ARG A 189 -8.48 9.57 -11.02
CA ARG A 189 -8.36 10.23 -12.33
C ARG A 189 -7.92 11.71 -12.29
N ASN A 190 -7.65 12.26 -11.09
CA ASN A 190 -7.17 13.63 -10.91
C ASN A 190 -5.71 13.70 -10.45
N ILE A 191 -5.20 12.64 -9.82
CA ILE A 191 -3.85 12.54 -9.28
C ILE A 191 -3.27 11.16 -9.63
N ALA A 192 -1.97 11.10 -9.91
CA ALA A 192 -1.26 9.87 -10.22
C ALA A 192 -1.02 9.05 -8.93
N ILE A 193 -1.39 7.76 -8.98
CA ILE A 193 -0.98 6.78 -7.97
C ILE A 193 0.29 6.09 -8.46
N VAL A 194 1.34 6.21 -7.68
CA VAL A 194 2.71 5.79 -8.03
C VAL A 194 3.23 4.66 -7.15
N GLY A 195 2.47 4.26 -6.13
CA GLY A 195 2.87 3.15 -5.29
C GLY A 195 1.81 2.71 -4.29
N ARG A 196 2.21 1.78 -3.44
CA ARG A 196 1.44 1.27 -2.31
C ARG A 196 2.39 0.92 -1.18
N VAL A 197 2.12 1.40 0.02
CA VAL A 197 2.77 0.91 1.24
C VAL A 197 2.36 -0.55 1.46
N ILE A 198 3.35 -1.44 1.40
CA ILE A 198 3.17 -2.90 1.58
C ILE A 198 3.61 -3.38 2.97
N GLU A 199 4.34 -2.55 3.71
CA GLU A 199 4.72 -2.76 5.11
C GLU A 199 4.89 -1.42 5.82
N GLY A 200 4.53 -1.38 7.11
CA GLY A 200 4.82 -0.25 7.99
C GLY A 200 3.91 0.95 7.79
N ILE A 201 2.67 0.75 7.31
CA ILE A 201 1.71 1.84 7.11
C ILE A 201 1.44 2.63 8.40
N ASP A 202 1.53 1.97 9.55
CA ASP A 202 1.41 2.58 10.85
C ASP A 202 2.48 3.65 11.08
N ALA A 203 3.67 3.52 10.47
CA ALA A 203 4.74 4.54 10.49
C ALA A 203 4.25 5.92 10.07
N LEU A 204 3.22 5.96 9.22
CA LEU A 204 2.58 7.16 8.71
C LEU A 204 1.21 7.40 9.36
N SER A 205 0.36 6.38 9.44
CA SER A 205 -1.04 6.55 9.82
C SER A 205 -1.28 6.85 11.30
N THR A 206 -0.29 6.63 12.16
CA THR A 206 -0.41 6.89 13.60
C THR A 206 0.30 8.17 14.03
N LEU A 207 0.84 8.95 13.09
CA LEU A 207 1.48 10.22 13.40
C LEU A 207 0.47 11.23 13.99
N PRO A 208 0.92 12.19 14.81
CA PRO A 208 0.10 13.32 15.23
C PRO A 208 -0.44 14.07 14.01
N ARG A 209 -1.65 14.63 14.11
CA ARG A 209 -2.30 15.34 13.00
C ARG A 209 -1.77 16.76 12.97
N GLY A 210 -1.56 17.31 11.78
CA GLY A 210 -1.26 18.72 11.63
C GLY A 210 -2.50 19.59 11.81
N THR A 211 -2.29 20.82 12.26
CA THR A 211 -3.33 21.82 12.53
C THR A 211 -3.28 22.98 11.53
N GLY A 212 -2.19 23.09 10.77
CA GLY A 212 -1.90 24.22 9.90
C GLY A 212 -2.79 24.30 8.66
N GLY A 213 -3.24 25.53 8.39
CA GLY A 213 -3.95 25.91 7.17
C GLY A 213 -5.28 25.20 6.93
N GLY A 214 -5.82 24.47 7.92
CA GLY A 214 -6.99 23.60 7.73
C GLY A 214 -6.74 22.41 6.79
N LEU A 215 -5.49 22.19 6.38
CA LEU A 215 -5.09 21.16 5.41
C LEU A 215 -4.20 20.08 6.05
N GLY A 216 -4.01 20.11 7.37
CA GLY A 216 -3.21 19.13 8.09
C GLY A 216 -1.70 19.36 8.02
N LEU A 217 -1.24 20.56 7.67
CA LEU A 217 0.17 20.91 7.74
C LEU A 217 0.63 20.93 9.20
N TYR A 218 1.87 20.54 9.47
CA TYR A 218 2.49 20.84 10.76
C TYR A 218 2.87 22.31 10.82
N GLU A 219 2.49 22.99 11.89
CA GLU A 219 2.74 24.44 12.09
C GLU A 219 4.13 24.68 12.70
N ASP A 220 4.57 23.78 13.60
CA ASP A 220 5.91 23.81 14.16
C ASP A 220 6.79 22.80 13.40
N PRO A 221 7.90 23.23 12.77
CA PRO A 221 8.88 22.33 12.15
C PRO A 221 9.39 21.22 13.07
N LYS A 222 9.33 21.38 14.40
CA LYS A 222 9.67 20.30 15.35
C LYS A 222 8.72 19.09 15.29
N GLN A 223 7.54 19.26 14.71
CA GLN A 223 6.59 18.15 14.49
C GLN A 223 6.94 17.33 13.26
N TYR A 224 7.81 17.84 12.38
CA TYR A 224 8.22 17.13 11.17
C TYR A 224 8.89 15.82 11.54
N VAL A 225 8.48 14.73 10.90
CA VAL A 225 9.13 13.43 11.07
C VAL A 225 10.15 13.26 9.97
N GLY A 226 11.42 13.47 10.30
CA GLY A 226 12.53 13.40 9.34
C GLY A 226 12.66 12.03 8.66
N ILE A 227 13.09 12.02 7.41
CA ILE A 227 13.44 10.85 6.61
C ILE A 227 14.96 10.70 6.69
N VAL A 228 15.41 9.64 7.35
CA VAL A 228 16.84 9.31 7.47
C VAL A 228 17.37 8.77 6.16
N SER A 229 16.57 7.91 5.50
CA SER A 229 16.95 7.34 4.21
C SER A 229 15.74 6.90 3.41
N ALA A 230 15.80 7.11 2.09
CA ALA A 230 14.93 6.45 1.11
C ALA A 230 15.77 5.70 0.06
N ARG A 231 15.61 4.38 -0.08
CA ARG A 231 16.45 3.55 -0.96
C ARG A 231 15.62 2.57 -1.78
N LEU A 232 15.94 2.42 -3.06
CA LEU A 232 15.46 1.25 -3.79
C LEU A 232 16.08 0.01 -3.16
N ALA A 233 15.29 -1.06 -2.98
CA ALA A 233 15.80 -2.30 -2.40
C ALA A 233 16.91 -2.89 -3.27
N SER A 234 16.87 -2.68 -4.60
CA SER A 234 17.93 -3.05 -5.55
C SER A 234 19.29 -2.44 -5.23
N ASP A 235 19.31 -1.29 -4.56
CA ASP A 235 20.50 -0.50 -4.29
C ASP A 235 21.04 -0.75 -2.87
N LEU A 236 20.34 -1.59 -2.08
CA LEU A 236 20.81 -2.06 -0.78
C LEU A 236 21.75 -3.27 -0.92
N PRO A 237 22.67 -3.50 0.04
CA PRO A 237 23.41 -4.75 0.16
C PRO A 237 22.46 -5.95 0.18
N GLU A 238 22.83 -7.05 -0.47
CA GLU A 238 21.94 -8.21 -0.67
C GLU A 238 21.32 -8.73 0.64
N GLY A 239 22.12 -8.79 1.72
CA GLY A 239 21.66 -9.23 3.04
C GLY A 239 20.71 -8.27 3.76
N GLU A 240 20.57 -7.02 3.28
CA GLU A 240 19.70 -6.00 3.87
C GLU A 240 18.39 -5.80 3.09
N ARG A 241 18.28 -6.43 1.90
CA ARG A 241 17.11 -6.28 1.02
C ARG A 241 15.89 -6.95 1.64
N PRO A 242 14.80 -6.21 1.89
CA PRO A 242 13.58 -6.86 2.33
C PRO A 242 12.99 -7.67 1.16
N ARG A 243 12.43 -8.85 1.45
CA ARG A 243 11.84 -9.74 0.44
C ARG A 243 10.35 -9.85 0.64
N TYR A 244 9.56 -9.47 -0.36
CA TYR A 244 8.11 -9.59 -0.33
C TYR A 244 7.59 -10.40 -1.50
N GLN A 245 6.39 -10.94 -1.32
CA GLN A 245 5.62 -11.61 -2.35
C GLN A 245 4.21 -11.02 -2.39
N TYR A 246 3.65 -10.85 -3.60
CA TYR A 246 2.24 -10.57 -3.79
C TYR A 246 1.50 -11.85 -4.20
N ARG A 247 0.23 -11.96 -3.81
CA ARG A 247 -0.62 -13.07 -4.26
C ARG A 247 -1.03 -12.82 -5.70
N LYS A 248 -0.63 -13.71 -6.61
CA LYS A 248 -0.97 -13.70 -8.03
C LYS A 248 -2.50 -13.71 -8.21
N PRO A 249 -3.08 -12.68 -8.85
CA PRO A 249 -4.50 -12.68 -9.18
C PRO A 249 -4.84 -13.68 -10.28
N GLY A 250 -6.06 -14.24 -10.19
CA GLY A 250 -6.62 -15.17 -11.17
C GLY A 250 -6.73 -16.61 -10.68
N GLY A 251 -7.46 -17.42 -11.45
CA GLY A 251 -7.72 -18.83 -11.12
C GLY A 251 -8.74 -19.04 -10.00
N PRO A 252 -9.11 -20.31 -9.73
CA PRO A 252 -10.23 -20.66 -8.85
C PRO A 252 -9.99 -20.25 -7.38
N ARG A 253 -8.77 -20.36 -6.87
CA ARG A 253 -8.44 -19.98 -5.48
C ARG A 253 -8.57 -18.48 -5.25
N PHE A 254 -8.10 -17.67 -6.21
CA PHE A 254 -8.23 -16.21 -6.09
C PHE A 254 -9.69 -15.76 -6.25
N ALA A 255 -10.45 -16.40 -7.15
CA ALA A 255 -11.90 -16.16 -7.26
C ALA A 255 -12.64 -16.52 -5.96
N ALA A 256 -12.27 -17.62 -5.30
CA ALA A 256 -12.80 -17.97 -3.97
C ALA A 256 -12.43 -16.92 -2.91
N TRP A 257 -11.21 -16.38 -2.97
CA TRP A 257 -10.78 -15.29 -2.08
C TRP A 257 -11.61 -14.01 -2.29
N ILE A 258 -11.87 -13.61 -3.53
CA ILE A 258 -12.77 -12.48 -3.82
C ILE A 258 -14.14 -12.71 -3.21
N LYS A 259 -14.76 -13.88 -3.44
CA LYS A 259 -16.08 -14.22 -2.87
C LYS A 259 -16.09 -14.12 -1.35
N ALA A 260 -15.03 -14.59 -0.67
CA ALA A 260 -14.89 -14.51 0.77
C ALA A 260 -14.68 -13.07 1.28
N ARG A 261 -14.11 -12.17 0.46
CA ARG A 261 -14.01 -10.73 0.79
C ARG A 261 -15.34 -10.01 0.61
N GLU A 262 -16.10 -10.36 -0.43
CA GLU A 262 -17.43 -9.80 -0.71
C GLU A 262 -18.48 -10.30 0.28
N ASN A 263 -18.34 -11.53 0.77
CA ASN A 263 -19.26 -12.16 1.69
C ASN A 263 -18.46 -12.97 2.71
N ARG A 264 -18.22 -12.36 3.88
CA ARG A 264 -17.55 -13.05 4.97
C ARG A 264 -18.45 -14.13 5.56
N GLU A 265 -17.85 -15.24 5.99
CA GLU A 265 -18.57 -16.44 6.41
C GLU A 265 -19.01 -16.40 7.89
N PRO A 266 -20.08 -17.12 8.25
CA PRO A 266 -20.50 -17.36 9.64
C PRO A 266 -19.43 -18.13 10.44
N PRO A 267 -19.50 -18.15 11.79
CA PRO A 267 -20.61 -17.67 12.62
C PRO A 267 -20.56 -16.18 12.96
N PHE A 268 -19.42 -15.51 12.79
CA PHE A 268 -19.33 -14.07 13.13
C PHE A 268 -20.15 -13.20 12.16
N PHE A 269 -20.09 -13.50 10.85
CA PHE A 269 -20.85 -12.77 9.83
C PHE A 269 -22.07 -13.58 9.41
N THR A 270 -23.23 -13.26 10.01
CA THR A 270 -24.50 -13.95 9.74
C THR A 270 -25.31 -13.34 8.59
N VAL A 271 -24.99 -12.10 8.20
CA VAL A 271 -25.64 -11.38 7.09
C VAL A 271 -24.60 -11.09 6.00
N PRO A 272 -24.77 -11.60 4.76
CA PRO A 272 -23.84 -11.33 3.67
C PRO A 272 -23.95 -9.88 3.19
N ALA A 273 -22.82 -9.22 2.92
CA ALA A 273 -22.79 -7.85 2.40
C ALA A 273 -23.21 -7.77 0.92
N GLY A 274 -23.06 -8.86 0.16
CA GLY A 274 -23.43 -8.94 -1.24
C GLY A 274 -22.47 -8.21 -2.18
N GLY A 275 -21.26 -7.88 -1.74
CA GLY A 275 -20.24 -7.15 -2.49
C GLY A 275 -19.17 -6.53 -1.59
N ALA A 276 -18.15 -5.94 -2.21
CA ALA A 276 -17.12 -5.17 -1.51
C ALA A 276 -16.69 -3.96 -2.35
N ASP A 277 -16.35 -2.86 -1.68
CA ASP A 277 -15.48 -1.84 -2.29
C ASP A 277 -14.10 -2.45 -2.53
N ILE A 278 -13.50 -2.20 -3.69
CA ILE A 278 -12.15 -2.67 -4.02
C ILE A 278 -11.11 -2.24 -2.97
N CYS A 279 -11.31 -1.08 -2.34
CA CYS A 279 -10.43 -0.60 -1.28
C CYS A 279 -10.54 -1.38 0.03
N ASN A 280 -11.63 -2.14 0.21
CA ASN A 280 -11.79 -3.12 1.29
C ASN A 280 -11.32 -4.52 0.89
N ALA A 281 -10.78 -4.70 -0.33
CA ALA A 281 -10.30 -5.97 -0.85
C ALA A 281 -8.96 -5.81 -1.59
N LEU A 282 -8.00 -5.08 -1.00
CA LEU A 282 -6.69 -4.92 -1.62
C LEU A 282 -5.95 -6.27 -1.79
N PRO A 283 -5.19 -6.45 -2.89
CA PRO A 283 -4.40 -7.66 -3.12
C PRO A 283 -3.46 -7.98 -1.95
N PRO A 284 -3.40 -9.24 -1.49
CA PRO A 284 -2.50 -9.64 -0.42
C PRO A 284 -1.03 -9.51 -0.81
N VAL A 285 -0.22 -9.01 0.13
CA VAL A 285 1.25 -8.99 0.09
C VAL A 285 1.75 -9.55 1.41
N ARG A 286 2.87 -10.28 1.39
CA ARG A 286 3.51 -10.84 2.59
C ARG A 286 5.03 -10.72 2.51
N LYS A 287 5.72 -10.78 3.65
CA LYS A 287 7.15 -11.12 3.66
C LYS A 287 7.35 -12.53 3.12
N THR A 288 8.47 -12.74 2.45
CA THR A 288 8.87 -14.09 2.05
C THR A 288 9.04 -14.94 3.30
N PRO A 289 8.48 -16.17 3.33
CA PRO A 289 8.62 -17.10 4.47
C PRO A 289 10.06 -17.43 4.81
#